data_AF-A0A3G6RPU3-F1
#
_entry.id   AF-A0A3G6RPU3-F1
#
_cell.length_a   1.000
_cell.length_b   1.000
_cell.length_c   1.000
_cell.angle_alpha   90.00
_cell.angle_beta   90.00
_cell.angle_gamma   90.00
#
_symmetry.space_group_name_H-M   'P 1'
#
loop_
_entity.id
_entity.type
_entity.pdbx_description
1 polymer ?
#
loop_
_entity_poly.entity_id
_entity_poly.type
_entity_poly.pdbx_seq_one_letter_code
_entity_poly.pdbx_strand_id
1 'polypeptide(L)'
;MVVKKPGLVNAEIQTEKNLALGLGDDLFNFAEKNSFHTYRDFSVGFNQSKILDAMNSYNKIHFNTTGFGKINFSRFDPTAPLTYRNYTNWEMHTIMNNPALLEKTIFYRKATDGSYQILHSYSPFY
;
A
#
# COMPACT_ATOMS: atom_id res chain seq x y z
N MET A 1 -33.46 20.74 40.39
CA MET A 1 -33.30 19.82 39.25
C MET A 1 -32.06 20.23 38.48
N VAL A 2 -31.00 19.42 38.51
CA VAL A 2 -29.75 19.69 37.76
C VAL A 2 -29.83 18.89 36.47
N VAL A 3 -29.87 19.60 35.35
CA VAL A 3 -29.87 19.00 34.01
C VAL A 3 -28.46 18.46 33.74
N LYS A 4 -28.30 17.13 33.78
CA LYS A 4 -27.08 16.46 33.29
C LYS A 4 -27.04 16.61 31.77
N LYS A 5 -26.05 17.35 31.25
CA LYS A 5 -25.69 17.33 29.82
C LYS A 5 -25.21 15.91 29.45
N PRO A 6 -25.58 15.40 28.26
CA PRO A 6 -25.09 14.10 27.80
C PRO A 6 -23.58 14.16 27.59
N GLY A 7 -22.89 13.13 28.06
CA GLY A 7 -21.46 12.95 27.83
C GLY A 7 -21.19 12.90 26.34
N LEU A 8 -20.27 13.74 25.89
CA LEU A 8 -19.58 13.57 24.62
C LEU A 8 -18.87 12.22 24.70
N VAL A 9 -19.43 11.22 24.02
CA VAL A 9 -18.70 10.00 23.66
C VAL A 9 -17.46 10.47 22.92
N ASN A 10 -16.28 10.23 23.51
CA ASN A 10 -15.02 10.28 22.79
C ASN A 10 -15.16 9.31 21.62
N ALA A 11 -15.49 9.82 20.44
CA ALA A 11 -15.19 9.12 19.21
C ALA A 11 -13.66 9.03 19.20
N GLU A 12 -13.13 7.87 19.54
CA GLU A 12 -11.77 7.52 19.15
C GLU A 12 -11.73 7.76 17.64
N ILE A 13 -11.05 8.83 17.22
CA ILE A 13 -10.67 9.00 15.84
C ILE A 13 -9.70 7.85 15.60
N GLN A 14 -10.22 6.70 15.17
CA GLN A 14 -9.40 5.64 14.64
C GLN A 14 -8.72 6.25 13.41
N THR A 15 -7.50 6.72 13.61
CA THR A 15 -6.64 7.22 12.53
C THR A 15 -6.57 6.11 11.48
N GLU A 16 -7.02 6.42 10.26
CA GLU A 16 -6.98 5.47 9.16
C GLU A 16 -5.57 4.86 9.05
N LYS A 17 -5.50 3.53 9.04
CA LYS A 17 -4.24 2.81 8.83
C LYS A 17 -3.97 2.74 7.33
N ASN A 18 -2.89 3.38 6.91
CA ASN A 18 -2.49 3.51 5.51
C ASN A 18 -1.18 2.74 5.27
N LEU A 19 -1.23 1.75 4.36
CA LEU A 19 -0.09 0.88 4.04
C LEU A 19 0.53 1.32 2.71
N ALA A 20 1.81 1.67 2.71
CA ALA A 20 2.59 1.92 1.51
C ALA A 20 3.24 0.62 0.99
N LEU A 21 3.11 0.40 -0.32
CA LEU A 21 3.72 -0.67 -1.10
C LEU A 21 4.28 -0.11 -2.41
N GLY A 22 5.04 -0.91 -3.17
CA GLY A 22 5.62 -0.47 -4.44
C GLY A 22 7.13 -0.67 -4.55
N LEU A 23 7.79 0.12 -5.41
CA LEU A 23 9.23 -0.02 -5.70
C LEU A 23 10.08 0.04 -4.42
N GLY A 24 10.77 -1.06 -4.12
CA GLY A 24 11.60 -1.20 -2.92
C GLY A 24 12.62 -0.08 -2.70
N ASP A 25 13.19 0.49 -3.77
CA ASP A 25 14.19 1.57 -3.69
C ASP A 25 13.59 2.94 -3.31
N ASP A 26 12.30 3.14 -3.58
CA ASP A 26 11.59 4.41 -3.34
C ASP A 26 10.49 4.29 -2.28
N LEU A 27 10.20 3.07 -1.81
CA LEU A 27 9.13 2.77 -0.88
C LEU A 27 9.20 3.61 0.40
N PHE A 28 10.39 3.70 1.01
CA PHE A 28 10.54 4.41 2.28
C PHE A 28 10.42 5.93 2.13
N ASN A 29 10.97 6.49 1.05
CA ASN A 29 10.81 7.91 0.74
C ASN A 29 9.34 8.23 0.43
N PHE A 30 8.65 7.34 -0.29
CA PHE A 30 7.23 7.47 -0.58
C PHE A 30 6.39 7.45 0.71
N ALA A 31 6.67 6.49 1.58
CA ALA A 31 5.96 6.34 2.84
C ALA A 31 6.21 7.51 3.79
N GLU A 32 7.47 7.93 3.96
CA GLU A 32 7.86 9.03 4.83
C GLU A 32 7.19 10.33 4.41
N LYS A 33 7.27 10.70 3.12
CA LYS A 33 6.67 11.94 2.61
C LYS A 33 5.15 12.02 2.80
N ASN A 34 4.47 10.88 2.88
CA ASN A 34 3.02 10.81 3.00
C ASN A 34 2.53 10.30 4.37
N SER A 35 3.44 10.05 5.33
CA SER A 35 3.13 9.49 6.64
C SER A 35 2.38 8.14 6.58
N PHE A 36 2.82 7.24 5.70
CA PHE A 36 2.26 5.89 5.56
C PHE A 36 3.13 4.85 6.27
N HIS A 37 2.52 3.76 6.72
CA HIS A 37 3.27 2.61 7.25
C HIS A 37 3.82 1.76 6.10
N THR A 38 4.95 1.11 6.33
CA THR A 38 5.55 0.10 5.45
C THR A 38 5.68 -1.23 6.20
N TYR A 39 6.23 -2.25 5.54
CA TYR A 39 6.55 -3.50 6.23
C TYR A 39 7.55 -3.33 7.39
N ARG A 40 8.36 -2.27 7.41
CA ARG A 40 9.33 -2.04 8.50
C ARG A 40 8.66 -1.70 9.82
N ASP A 41 7.41 -1.22 9.77
CA ASP A 41 6.65 -0.84 10.96
C ASP A 41 6.12 -2.05 11.74
N PHE A 42 6.05 -3.23 11.11
CA PHE A 42 5.49 -4.45 11.71
C PHE A 42 6.28 -5.74 11.44
N SER A 43 7.39 -5.67 10.70
CA SER A 43 8.23 -6.81 10.34
C SER A 43 9.71 -6.46 10.30
N VAL A 44 10.54 -7.43 10.70
CA VAL A 44 11.99 -7.38 10.48
C VAL A 44 12.26 -7.91 9.07
N GLY A 45 12.47 -6.99 8.14
CA GLY A 45 12.61 -7.32 6.71
C GLY A 45 11.28 -7.72 6.05
N PHE A 46 11.38 -8.17 4.80
CA PHE A 46 10.22 -8.59 4.02
C PHE A 46 9.68 -9.93 4.52
N ASN A 47 8.48 -9.93 5.08
CA ASN A 47 7.77 -11.13 5.52
C ASN A 47 6.41 -11.20 4.84
N GLN A 48 6.28 -12.12 3.88
CA GLN A 48 5.10 -12.24 3.02
C GLN A 48 3.80 -12.38 3.80
N SER A 49 3.76 -13.23 4.84
CA SER A 49 2.54 -13.47 5.63
C SER A 49 2.12 -12.20 6.37
N LYS A 50 3.05 -11.54 7.06
CA LYS A 50 2.74 -10.30 7.80
C LYS A 50 2.29 -9.16 6.89
N ILE A 51 2.89 -9.07 5.69
CA ILE A 51 2.51 -8.07 4.70
C ILE A 51 1.11 -8.37 4.17
N LEU A 52 0.77 -9.63 3.92
CA LEU A 52 -0.57 -10.02 3.50
C LEU A 52 -1.61 -9.73 4.61
N ASP A 53 -1.28 -10.01 5.88
CA ASP A 53 -2.14 -9.66 7.02
C ASP A 53 -2.38 -8.14 7.08
N ALA A 54 -1.32 -7.34 6.90
CA ALA A 54 -1.41 -5.88 6.85
C ALA A 54 -2.24 -5.40 5.65
N MET A 55 -2.03 -5.95 4.45
CA MET A 55 -2.85 -5.66 3.27
C MET A 55 -4.33 -5.88 3.56
N ASN A 56 -4.68 -6.95 4.28
CA ASN A 56 -6.07 -7.25 4.63
C ASN A 56 -6.61 -6.32 5.74
N SER A 57 -5.82 -6.02 6.78
CA SER A 57 -6.31 -5.28 7.95
C SER A 57 -6.28 -3.75 7.81
N TYR A 58 -5.49 -3.19 6.90
CA TYR A 58 -5.36 -1.75 6.72
C TYR A 58 -6.55 -1.16 5.95
N ASN A 59 -6.85 0.12 6.21
CA ASN A 59 -7.97 0.83 5.60
C ASN A 59 -7.70 1.12 4.13
N LYS A 60 -6.47 1.55 3.80
CA LYS A 60 -6.05 1.86 2.43
C LYS A 60 -4.68 1.28 2.15
N ILE A 61 -4.49 0.92 0.89
CA ILE A 61 -3.19 0.55 0.33
C ILE A 61 -2.77 1.67 -0.61
N HIS A 62 -1.58 2.22 -0.42
CA HIS A 62 -0.99 3.22 -1.28
C HIS A 62 0.14 2.56 -2.06
N PHE A 63 -0.02 2.44 -3.36
CA PHE A 63 0.92 1.71 -4.21
C PHE A 63 1.65 2.67 -5.15
N ASN A 64 2.97 2.77 -5.00
CA ASN A 64 3.81 3.51 -5.93
C ASN A 64 4.16 2.66 -7.17
N THR A 65 3.62 3.04 -8.33
CA THR A 65 3.79 2.34 -9.61
C THR A 65 4.90 2.93 -10.48
N THR A 66 5.68 3.89 -9.98
CA THR A 66 6.80 4.49 -10.74
C THR A 66 7.68 3.39 -11.32
N GLY A 67 8.03 3.44 -12.60
CA GLY A 67 8.88 2.41 -13.24
C GLY A 67 8.30 0.99 -13.27
N PHE A 68 7.10 0.78 -12.75
CA PHE A 68 6.37 -0.47 -12.81
C PHE A 68 5.32 -0.39 -13.93
N GLY A 69 5.20 -1.45 -14.71
CA GLY A 69 4.24 -1.51 -15.81
C GLY A 69 4.15 -2.91 -16.39
N LYS A 70 3.52 -3.03 -17.56
CA LYS A 70 3.18 -4.29 -18.21
C LYS A 70 4.30 -5.32 -18.27
N ILE A 71 5.52 -4.92 -18.60
CA ILE A 71 6.66 -5.84 -18.73
C ILE A 71 7.03 -6.47 -17.39
N ASN A 72 7.06 -5.69 -16.30
CA ASN A 72 7.37 -6.21 -14.97
C ASN A 72 6.22 -7.12 -14.50
N PHE A 73 4.99 -6.64 -14.66
CA PHE A 73 3.80 -7.39 -14.29
C PHE A 73 3.70 -8.74 -15.01
N SER A 74 3.94 -8.79 -16.33
CA SER A 74 3.81 -10.04 -17.11
C SER A 74 4.91 -11.06 -16.85
N ARG A 75 6.05 -10.64 -16.29
CA ARG A 75 7.20 -11.52 -16.01
C ARG A 75 7.17 -12.13 -14.60
N PHE A 76 6.13 -11.86 -13.83
CA PHE A 76 6.02 -12.44 -12.49
C PHE A 76 5.79 -13.96 -12.57
N ASP A 77 6.70 -14.70 -11.96
CA ASP A 77 6.57 -16.15 -11.75
C ASP A 77 6.16 -16.39 -10.28
N PRO A 78 4.93 -16.86 -10.01
CA PRO A 78 4.46 -17.10 -8.65
C PRO A 78 5.14 -18.31 -7.98
N THR A 79 5.86 -19.14 -8.73
CA THR A 79 6.60 -20.29 -8.21
C THR A 79 8.04 -19.95 -7.83
N ALA A 80 8.55 -18.83 -8.33
CA ALA A 80 9.89 -18.36 -8.00
C ALA A 80 9.96 -17.85 -6.55
N PRO A 81 11.08 -18.04 -5.84
CA PRO A 81 11.28 -17.47 -4.51
C PRO A 81 11.09 -15.95 -4.52
N LEU A 82 10.44 -15.42 -3.48
CA LEU A 82 10.34 -13.99 -3.28
C LEU A 82 11.68 -13.41 -2.82
N THR A 83 12.16 -12.40 -3.55
CA THR A 83 13.38 -11.64 -3.32
C THR A 83 13.11 -10.17 -3.56
N TYR A 84 14.05 -9.30 -3.16
CA TYR A 84 13.94 -7.85 -3.39
C TYR A 84 13.66 -7.46 -4.86
N ARG A 85 13.98 -8.35 -5.82
CA ARG A 85 13.75 -8.13 -7.25
C ARG A 85 12.30 -8.36 -7.70
N ASN A 86 11.51 -9.11 -6.94
CA ASN A 86 10.13 -9.46 -7.31
C ASN A 86 9.09 -9.19 -6.22
N TYR A 87 9.44 -8.59 -5.08
CA TYR A 87 8.47 -8.16 -4.06
C TYR A 87 7.37 -7.27 -4.65
N THR A 88 7.73 -6.20 -5.37
CA THR A 88 6.75 -5.30 -5.99
C THR A 88 5.85 -6.01 -7.00
N ASN A 89 6.39 -7.01 -7.73
CA ASN A 89 5.59 -7.83 -8.64
C ASN A 89 4.56 -8.66 -7.86
N TRP A 90 5.00 -9.34 -6.80
CA TRP A 90 4.11 -10.11 -5.94
C TRP A 90 3.04 -9.23 -5.28
N GLU A 91 3.40 -8.05 -4.77
CA GLU A 91 2.44 -7.11 -4.18
C GLU A 91 1.37 -6.70 -5.20
N MET A 92 1.79 -6.32 -6.41
CA MET A 92 0.85 -5.92 -7.47
C MET A 92 -0.06 -7.07 -7.90
N HIS A 93 0.49 -8.28 -8.09
CA HIS A 93 -0.31 -9.47 -8.42
C HIS A 93 -1.31 -9.81 -7.31
N THR A 94 -0.90 -9.67 -6.05
CA THR A 94 -1.77 -9.88 -4.89
C THR A 94 -2.94 -8.91 -4.89
N ILE A 95 -2.69 -7.62 -5.18
CA ILE A 95 -3.73 -6.59 -5.26
C ILE A 95 -4.65 -6.83 -6.47
N MET A 96 -4.08 -7.03 -7.66
CA MET A 96 -4.85 -7.16 -8.90
C MET A 96 -5.75 -8.41 -8.93
N ASN A 97 -5.34 -9.49 -8.24
CA ASN A 97 -6.11 -10.73 -8.16
C ASN A 97 -7.10 -10.78 -6.97
N ASN A 98 -7.18 -9.72 -6.16
CA ASN A 98 -8.10 -9.64 -5.03
C ASN A 98 -8.95 -8.36 -5.10
N PRO A 99 -10.24 -8.44 -5.48
CA PRO A 99 -11.10 -7.27 -5.62
C PRO A 99 -11.18 -6.38 -4.38
N ALA A 100 -11.19 -6.98 -3.17
CA ALA A 100 -11.26 -6.23 -1.92
C ALA A 100 -9.98 -5.45 -1.62
N LEU A 101 -8.81 -5.96 -2.05
CA LEU A 101 -7.56 -5.21 -1.97
C LEU A 101 -7.51 -4.11 -3.02
N LEU A 102 -7.95 -4.42 -4.25
CA LEU A 102 -7.97 -3.46 -5.35
C LEU A 102 -8.86 -2.25 -5.05
N GLU A 103 -10.06 -2.46 -4.49
CA GLU A 103 -11.02 -1.39 -4.17
C GLU A 103 -10.44 -0.35 -3.20
N LYS A 104 -9.62 -0.79 -2.22
CA LYS A 104 -8.97 0.10 -1.26
C LYS A 104 -7.56 0.54 -1.65
N THR A 105 -7.11 0.21 -2.87
CA THR A 105 -5.79 0.60 -3.35
C THR A 105 -5.85 1.92 -4.11
N ILE A 106 -4.97 2.84 -3.73
CA ILE A 106 -4.71 4.11 -4.42
C ILE A 106 -3.35 3.99 -5.10
N PHE A 107 -3.32 4.17 -6.42
CA PHE A 107 -2.10 4.10 -7.20
C PHE A 107 -1.46 5.47 -7.36
N TYR A 108 -0.13 5.51 -7.33
CA TYR A 108 0.66 6.73 -7.43
C TYR A 108 1.76 6.59 -8.48
N ARG A 109 2.12 7.70 -9.12
CA ARG A 109 3.40 7.84 -9.85
C ARG A 109 4.23 8.96 -9.26
N LYS A 110 5.55 8.80 -9.25
CA LYS A 110 6.49 9.86 -8.90
C LYS A 110 6.65 10.79 -10.10
N ALA A 111 6.40 12.08 -9.89
CA ALA A 111 6.59 13.12 -10.89
C ALA A 111 8.05 13.57 -10.94
N THR A 112 8.40 14.34 -11.98
CA THR A 112 9.76 14.86 -12.20
C THR A 112 10.24 15.80 -11.11
N ASP A 113 9.32 16.47 -10.41
CA ASP A 113 9.59 17.31 -9.24
C ASP A 113 9.76 16.51 -7.93
N GLY A 114 9.65 15.19 -7.99
CA GLY A 114 9.77 14.28 -6.84
C GLY A 114 8.52 14.20 -5.95
N SER A 115 7.39 14.78 -6.37
CA SER A 115 6.07 14.58 -5.76
C SER A 115 5.44 13.25 -6.20
N TYR A 116 4.45 12.77 -5.45
CA TYR A 116 3.68 11.57 -5.80
C TYR A 116 2.27 11.96 -6.20
N GLN A 117 1.91 11.69 -7.46
CA GLN A 117 0.61 12.02 -8.04
C GLN A 117 -0.29 10.79 -8.03
N ILE A 118 -1.52 10.96 -7.53
CA ILE A 118 -2.55 9.92 -7.61
C ILE A 118 -2.88 9.65 -9.07
N LEU A 119 -2.96 8.37 -9.41
CA LEU A 119 -3.46 7.88 -10.68
C LEU A 119 -4.95 7.55 -10.52
N HIS A 120 -5.82 8.36 -11.13
CA HIS A 120 -7.27 8.12 -11.14
C HIS A 120 -7.66 6.83 -11.87
N SER A 121 -6.80 6.38 -12.78
CA SER A 121 -6.88 5.07 -13.40
C SER A 121 -5.48 4.48 -13.52
N TYR A 122 -5.35 3.21 -13.19
CA TYR A 122 -4.12 2.45 -13.35
C TYR A 122 -4.46 1.02 -13.75
N SER A 123 -3.75 0.50 -14.74
CA SER A 123 -3.84 -0.88 -15.16
C SER A 123 -2.45 -1.37 -15.52
N PRO A 124 -1.91 -2.40 -14.84
CA PRO A 124 -0.61 -2.97 -15.20
C PRO A 124 -0.70 -3.89 -16.42
N PHE A 125 -1.88 -4.06 -17.02
CA PHE A 125 -2.11 -4.92 -18.17
C PHE A 125 -1.79 -4.24 -19.52
N TYR A 126 -1.75 -2.91 -19.55
CA TYR A 126 -1.62 -2.11 -20.77
C TYR A 126 -0.39 -1.20 -20.72
#